data_AF-A0A0K1QDJ3-F1
#
_entry.id   AF-A0A0K1QDJ3-F1
#
_cell.length_a   1.000
_cell.length_b   1.000
_cell.length_c   1.000
_cell.angle_alpha   90.00
_cell.angle_beta   90.00
_cell.angle_gamma   90.00
#
_symmetry.space_group_name_H-M   'P 1'
#
loop_
_entity.id
_entity.type
_entity.pdbx_description
1 polymer ?
#
loop_
_entity_poly.entity_id
_entity_poly.type
_entity_poly.pdbx_seq_one_letter_code
_entity_poly.pdbx_strand_id
1 'polypeptide(L)'
;MARSPVRELVSSALVIALAACAPPNDESEGVEPTSMQRSAILGGTTSSATDDAVIKIYGTGGPRVPTQCTGVLVAPTLILTARHCVTSGLVNNSASQCVLGSETYPIETFVIYVGPTSTQVRSFKVKRVVVDFDSDKCDQDIAGLELTEPVTGVSIPTLELDTLPKVADPVTLVGWGRATDESVTYPEARQRGTGTVVGLGAGTYKNAHGDNLSSDGAYLISSVTACEGDSGSPLFDARGAVLGVTSSGVFPSSETAVGTPCANGMTLTIPFARHTNFVERFFQSIGKMPPRAGRAVPAELGGLCESSNDCNSNFCVGVGAQSMCSKTCAADTDCGGAFVCTDTGSGSSVCLDATTPPSGGTSCAVRSAGGARVTSNASAVLAAVAVLSLARRVGRRRRH
;
A
#
# COMPACT_ATOMS: atom_id res chain seq x y z
N MET A 1 -52.34 56.59 82.78
CA MET A 1 -51.91 55.67 83.86
C MET A 1 -50.95 54.67 83.21
N ALA A 2 -49.64 54.89 83.33
CA ALA A 2 -48.74 54.13 84.22
C ALA A 2 -48.44 52.72 83.67
N ARG A 3 -47.22 52.25 83.37
CA ARG A 3 -45.82 52.67 83.61
C ARG A 3 -44.93 51.95 82.57
N SER A 4 -43.83 52.61 82.17
CA SER A 4 -42.61 52.06 81.52
C SER A 4 -41.77 51.24 82.55
N PRO A 5 -40.48 50.86 82.38
CA PRO A 5 -39.53 50.73 81.23
C PRO A 5 -38.77 49.33 81.23
N VAL A 6 -37.83 48.97 80.34
CA VAL A 6 -36.35 49.15 80.48
C VAL A 6 -35.55 48.24 79.49
N ARG A 7 -34.55 48.86 78.79
CA ARG A 7 -33.17 48.45 78.32
C ARG A 7 -32.95 47.15 77.52
N GLU A 8 -32.07 47.06 76.52
CA GLU A 8 -30.66 47.54 76.32
C GLU A 8 -30.39 47.99 74.85
N LEU A 9 -29.67 49.12 74.57
CA LEU A 9 -28.23 49.30 74.20
C LEU A 9 -27.75 48.40 73.02
N VAL A 10 -27.00 48.77 71.97
CA VAL A 10 -26.25 49.98 71.54
C VAL A 10 -25.79 49.80 70.06
N SER A 11 -25.74 50.91 69.32
CA SER A 11 -24.91 51.29 68.16
C SER A 11 -24.82 50.48 66.84
N SER A 12 -25.32 51.14 65.79
CA SER A 12 -24.60 51.63 64.59
C SER A 12 -23.72 50.68 63.74
N ALA A 13 -24.16 50.46 62.50
CA ALA A 13 -23.37 50.60 61.25
C ALA A 13 -24.30 50.25 60.06
N LEU A 14 -24.78 51.23 59.29
CA LEU A 14 -24.21 51.63 58.00
C LEU A 14 -23.85 50.45 57.09
N VAL A 15 -24.78 49.97 56.26
CA VAL A 15 -24.47 49.41 54.93
C VAL A 15 -25.55 49.83 53.93
N ILE A 16 -25.06 50.37 52.83
CA ILE A 16 -25.74 51.05 51.72
C ILE A 16 -26.67 50.06 50.97
N ALA A 17 -27.89 50.50 50.70
CA ALA A 17 -28.88 49.77 49.93
C ALA A 17 -28.47 49.65 48.45
N LEU A 18 -28.56 48.43 47.92
CA LEU A 18 -28.42 48.08 46.51
C LEU A 18 -29.50 48.80 45.68
N ALA A 19 -29.06 49.71 44.82
CA ALA A 19 -29.81 50.13 43.64
C ALA A 19 -28.96 49.76 42.41
N ALA A 20 -29.46 48.77 41.66
CA ALA A 20 -28.90 48.35 40.39
C ALA A 20 -29.06 49.48 39.36
N CYS A 21 -27.94 50.06 38.95
CA CYS A 21 -27.83 50.87 37.75
C CYS A 21 -26.65 50.32 36.93
N ALA A 22 -26.95 49.82 35.73
CA ALA A 22 -25.95 49.50 34.72
C ALA A 22 -25.42 50.80 34.10
N PRO A 23 -24.10 50.90 33.84
CA PRO A 23 -23.62 51.63 32.66
C PRO A 23 -22.39 50.90 32.03
N PRO A 24 -21.67 51.47 31.04
CA PRO A 24 -21.35 50.81 29.77
C PRO A 24 -19.90 50.29 29.72
N ASN A 25 -19.63 49.28 28.88
CA ASN A 25 -18.24 48.93 28.56
C ASN A 25 -17.99 49.22 27.09
N ASP A 26 -17.19 50.26 26.87
CA ASP A 26 -16.50 50.59 25.64
C ASP A 26 -15.18 49.79 25.53
N GLU A 27 -14.94 49.33 24.31
CA GLU A 27 -13.65 49.18 23.60
C GLU A 27 -12.58 48.14 23.98
N SER A 28 -12.22 47.38 22.93
CA SER A 28 -10.97 46.65 22.66
C SER A 28 -10.75 45.37 23.47
N GLU A 29 -10.39 44.22 22.90
CA GLU A 29 -9.56 43.97 21.72
C GLU A 29 -10.10 42.77 20.92
N GLY A 30 -9.93 42.83 19.60
CA GLY A 30 -10.18 41.72 18.71
C GLY A 30 -9.31 40.54 19.10
N VAL A 31 -9.95 39.47 19.58
CA VAL A 31 -9.33 38.16 19.64
C VAL A 31 -9.20 37.70 18.19
N GLU A 32 -8.01 37.93 17.62
CA GLU A 32 -7.50 37.18 16.48
C GLU A 32 -7.94 35.72 16.61
N PRO A 33 -8.51 35.09 15.59
CA PRO A 33 -8.77 33.66 15.63
C PRO A 33 -7.41 32.96 15.71
N THR A 34 -6.99 32.68 16.96
CA THR A 34 -5.80 31.90 17.27
C THR A 34 -5.84 30.67 16.38
N SER A 35 -4.86 30.57 15.48
CA SER A 35 -4.76 29.52 14.49
C SER A 35 -4.96 28.17 15.16
N MET A 36 -6.13 27.55 14.96
CA MET A 36 -6.34 26.17 15.33
C MET A 36 -5.30 25.36 14.57
N GLN A 37 -4.38 24.78 15.33
CA GLN A 37 -3.27 23.98 14.85
C GLN A 37 -3.85 22.76 14.13
N ARG A 38 -3.86 22.83 12.79
CA ARG A 38 -4.36 21.78 11.89
C ARG A 38 -3.51 20.53 12.08
N SER A 39 -4.10 19.42 12.52
CA SER A 39 -3.43 18.12 12.49
C SER A 39 -4.36 17.02 11.97
N ALA A 40 -3.90 16.24 10.99
CA ALA A 40 -4.69 15.24 10.27
C ALA A 40 -3.76 14.22 9.52
N ILE A 41 -4.22 12.96 9.29
CA ILE A 41 -3.59 11.71 9.85
C ILE A 41 -3.55 11.86 11.38
N LEU A 42 -3.79 10.83 12.20
CA LEU A 42 -3.77 11.05 13.65
C LEU A 42 -2.42 11.63 14.09
N GLY A 43 -2.40 12.92 14.43
CA GLY A 43 -1.18 13.71 14.70
C GLY A 43 -0.36 14.21 13.49
N GLY A 44 -0.86 14.08 12.25
CA GLY A 44 -0.17 14.53 11.02
C GLY A 44 -0.49 15.97 10.60
N THR A 45 -0.17 16.37 9.37
CA THR A 45 -0.42 17.71 8.80
C THR A 45 -0.98 17.62 7.39
N THR A 46 -1.61 18.69 6.90
CA THR A 46 -2.09 18.75 5.52
C THR A 46 -0.93 18.60 4.54
N SER A 47 -1.05 17.64 3.63
CA SER A 47 -0.07 17.41 2.59
C SER A 47 -0.14 18.48 1.49
N SER A 48 0.98 18.71 0.81
CA SER A 48 1.06 19.68 -0.29
C SER A 48 0.86 19.01 -1.65
N ALA A 49 0.85 19.79 -2.73
CA ALA A 49 0.81 19.28 -4.11
C ALA A 49 1.99 18.35 -4.47
N THR A 50 3.08 18.38 -3.70
CA THR A 50 4.20 17.42 -3.85
C THR A 50 3.74 15.97 -3.67
N ASP A 51 2.65 15.76 -2.94
CA ASP A 51 2.12 14.43 -2.64
C ASP A 51 0.94 14.07 -3.55
N ASP A 52 0.74 14.76 -4.70
CA ASP A 52 -0.41 14.52 -5.59
C ASP A 52 -0.44 13.16 -6.27
N ALA A 53 0.67 12.40 -6.21
CA ALA A 53 0.65 10.98 -6.55
C ALA A 53 -0.18 10.15 -5.55
N VAL A 54 -0.46 10.68 -4.36
CA VAL A 54 -1.31 10.03 -3.36
C VAL A 54 -2.76 10.44 -3.60
N ILE A 55 -3.53 9.47 -4.07
CA ILE A 55 -4.85 9.68 -4.63
C ILE A 55 -5.94 9.17 -3.67
N LYS A 56 -7.15 9.66 -3.87
CA LYS A 56 -8.33 9.15 -3.18
C LYS A 56 -9.09 8.20 -4.11
N ILE A 57 -9.41 7.01 -3.61
CA ILE A 57 -10.28 6.03 -4.24
C ILE A 57 -11.65 6.15 -3.59
N TYR A 58 -12.66 6.55 -4.35
CA TYR A 58 -14.02 6.72 -3.83
C TYR A 58 -14.95 5.65 -4.42
N GLY A 59 -15.65 4.94 -3.54
CA GLY A 59 -16.60 3.89 -3.89
C GLY A 59 -18.04 4.42 -3.97
N THR A 60 -18.73 4.18 -5.09
CA THR A 60 -20.11 4.63 -5.34
C THR A 60 -21.15 3.49 -5.40
N GLY A 61 -20.72 2.24 -5.22
CA GLY A 61 -21.51 1.03 -5.50
C GLY A 61 -22.42 0.49 -4.37
N GLY A 62 -22.69 1.27 -3.32
CA GLY A 62 -23.56 0.87 -2.21
C GLY A 62 -22.81 0.37 -0.95
N PRO A 63 -23.53 -0.12 0.08
CA PRO A 63 -23.03 -0.25 1.46
C PRO A 63 -21.93 -1.31 1.66
N ARG A 64 -21.60 -2.10 0.62
CA ARG A 64 -20.55 -3.12 0.66
C ARG A 64 -19.26 -2.68 -0.02
N VAL A 65 -19.25 -1.57 -0.76
CA VAL A 65 -18.02 -1.01 -1.35
C VAL A 65 -17.40 -0.06 -0.32
N PRO A 66 -16.09 -0.15 -0.01
CA PRO A 66 -15.42 0.84 0.81
C PRO A 66 -15.70 2.24 0.27
N THR A 67 -16.34 3.09 1.08
CA THR A 67 -16.73 4.43 0.65
C THR A 67 -15.50 5.24 0.26
N GLN A 68 -14.39 5.04 0.97
CA GLN A 68 -13.14 5.73 0.73
C GLN A 68 -11.94 4.84 1.05
N CYS A 69 -10.97 4.87 0.16
CA CYS A 69 -9.63 4.34 0.33
C CYS A 69 -8.61 5.33 -0.24
N THR A 70 -7.34 5.02 -0.06
CA THR A 70 -6.21 5.73 -0.64
C THR A 70 -5.48 4.82 -1.65
N GLY A 71 -4.74 5.41 -2.57
CA GLY A 71 -3.80 4.70 -3.43
C GLY A 71 -2.63 5.61 -3.79
N VAL A 72 -1.66 5.05 -4.51
CA VAL A 72 -0.51 5.79 -5.05
C VAL A 72 -0.39 5.59 -6.54
N LEU A 73 -0.31 6.69 -7.28
CA LEU A 73 0.00 6.72 -8.70
C LEU A 73 1.47 6.32 -8.87
N VAL A 74 1.72 5.21 -9.56
CA VAL A 74 3.06 4.63 -9.79
C VAL A 74 3.48 4.68 -11.26
N ALA A 75 2.53 4.94 -12.15
CA ALA A 75 2.75 5.35 -13.53
C ALA A 75 1.58 6.26 -13.94
N PRO A 76 1.63 7.00 -15.05
CA PRO A 76 0.57 7.96 -15.42
C PRO A 76 -0.84 7.35 -15.43
N THR A 77 -0.97 6.06 -15.70
CA THR A 77 -2.24 5.32 -15.70
C THR A 77 -2.33 4.23 -14.64
N LEU A 78 -1.33 4.03 -13.78
CA LEU A 78 -1.28 2.91 -12.83
C LEU A 78 -1.31 3.39 -11.40
N ILE A 79 -2.20 2.81 -10.61
CA ILE A 79 -2.31 3.05 -9.17
C ILE A 79 -2.11 1.72 -8.43
N LEU A 80 -1.28 1.73 -7.39
CA LEU A 80 -1.24 0.66 -6.40
C LEU A 80 -2.06 1.04 -5.17
N THR A 81 -2.77 0.06 -4.60
CA THR A 81 -3.61 0.20 -3.41
C THR A 81 -3.72 -1.14 -2.67
N ALA A 82 -4.47 -1.20 -1.58
CA ALA A 82 -4.77 -2.44 -0.89
C ALA A 82 -5.80 -3.27 -1.67
N ARG A 83 -5.66 -4.60 -1.67
CA ARG A 83 -6.61 -5.50 -2.35
C ARG A 83 -8.01 -5.33 -1.80
N HIS A 84 -8.11 -5.19 -0.50
CA HIS A 84 -9.39 -5.08 0.16
C HIS A 84 -10.19 -3.81 -0.20
N CYS A 85 -9.53 -2.78 -0.74
CA CYS A 85 -10.20 -1.61 -1.27
C CYS A 85 -10.98 -1.91 -2.56
N VAL A 86 -10.60 -2.98 -3.27
CA VAL A 86 -11.13 -3.30 -4.60
C VAL A 86 -11.84 -4.65 -4.68
N THR A 87 -11.86 -5.42 -3.60
CA THR A 87 -12.53 -6.73 -3.52
C THR A 87 -13.61 -6.78 -2.44
N SER A 88 -14.69 -7.50 -2.73
CA SER A 88 -15.76 -7.77 -1.77
C SER A 88 -15.42 -8.95 -0.85
N GLY A 89 -15.89 -8.90 0.40
CA GLY A 89 -15.84 -10.05 1.31
C GLY A 89 -14.71 -10.07 2.33
N LEU A 90 -14.15 -8.91 2.70
CA LEU A 90 -13.31 -8.87 3.90
C LEU A 90 -14.08 -9.36 5.11
N VAL A 91 -13.52 -10.36 5.79
CA VAL A 91 -13.98 -10.77 7.12
C VAL A 91 -12.83 -10.50 8.07
N ASN A 92 -12.81 -9.32 8.68
CA ASN A 92 -11.97 -9.07 9.85
C ASN A 92 -12.77 -9.50 11.08
N ASN A 93 -12.60 -10.74 11.52
CA ASN A 93 -13.10 -11.13 12.83
C ASN A 93 -12.05 -10.81 13.90
N SER A 94 -12.50 -10.50 15.11
CA SER A 94 -11.69 -10.13 16.29
C SER A 94 -10.72 -11.24 16.76
N ALA A 95 -10.57 -12.32 15.98
CA ALA A 95 -9.84 -13.55 16.28
C ALA A 95 -8.77 -13.89 15.22
N SER A 96 -8.10 -12.88 14.66
CA SER A 96 -6.86 -13.06 13.87
C SER A 96 -7.02 -13.80 12.53
N GLN A 97 -8.22 -13.91 11.96
CA GLN A 97 -8.37 -14.40 10.59
C GLN A 97 -8.69 -13.22 9.69
N CYS A 98 -7.64 -12.54 9.24
CA CYS A 98 -7.74 -11.61 8.14
C CYS A 98 -7.86 -12.44 6.85
N VAL A 99 -9.03 -12.35 6.18
CA VAL A 99 -9.33 -13.06 4.93
C VAL A 99 -9.72 -12.05 3.87
N LEU A 100 -8.95 -12.01 2.77
CA LEU A 100 -9.16 -11.09 1.66
C LEU A 100 -10.27 -11.60 0.72
N GLY A 101 -11.00 -10.64 0.16
CA GLY A 101 -12.08 -10.90 -0.78
C GLY A 101 -11.65 -11.66 -2.04
N SER A 102 -12.48 -12.57 -2.53
CA SER A 102 -12.23 -13.39 -3.73
C SER A 102 -12.83 -12.82 -5.02
N GLU A 103 -13.54 -11.70 -4.94
CA GLU A 103 -14.22 -11.09 -6.08
C GLU A 103 -13.99 -9.58 -6.11
N THR A 104 -13.63 -9.02 -7.26
CA THR A 104 -13.48 -7.57 -7.45
C THR A 104 -14.83 -6.88 -7.51
N TYR A 105 -14.93 -5.66 -6.98
CA TYR A 105 -16.06 -4.79 -7.31
C TYR A 105 -16.02 -4.37 -8.79
N PRO A 106 -17.18 -4.08 -9.40
CA PRO A 106 -17.23 -3.56 -10.77
C PRO A 106 -16.48 -2.23 -10.92
N ILE A 107 -15.79 -2.03 -12.06
CA ILE A 107 -14.91 -0.87 -12.28
C ILE A 107 -15.66 0.48 -12.19
N GLU A 108 -16.93 0.51 -12.57
CA GLU A 108 -17.81 1.67 -12.55
C GLU A 108 -18.14 2.15 -11.14
N THR A 109 -17.87 1.33 -10.12
CA THR A 109 -18.05 1.71 -8.71
C THR A 109 -16.93 2.61 -8.20
N PHE A 110 -15.85 2.79 -8.95
CA PHE A 110 -14.69 3.58 -8.53
C PHE A 110 -14.64 4.93 -9.25
N VAL A 111 -14.40 5.98 -8.47
CA VAL A 111 -13.96 7.28 -8.96
C VAL A 111 -12.64 7.62 -8.28
N ILE A 112 -11.63 7.93 -9.08
CA ILE A 112 -10.29 8.28 -8.60
C ILE A 112 -10.15 9.79 -8.58
N TYR A 113 -9.74 10.35 -7.46
CA TYR A 113 -9.53 11.78 -7.29
C TYR A 113 -8.05 12.10 -7.07
N VAL A 114 -7.53 13.04 -7.86
CA VAL A 114 -6.14 13.50 -7.83
C VAL A 114 -6.08 14.98 -7.54
N GLY A 115 -5.40 15.37 -6.46
CA GLY A 115 -5.21 16.74 -6.03
C GLY A 115 -5.08 16.84 -4.50
N PRO A 116 -4.82 18.02 -3.93
CA PRO A 116 -4.52 18.17 -2.51
C PRO A 116 -5.79 18.23 -1.62
N THR A 117 -6.95 18.60 -2.17
CA THR A 117 -8.21 18.73 -1.43
C THR A 117 -9.39 18.12 -2.18
N SER A 118 -10.44 17.72 -1.47
CA SER A 118 -11.68 17.16 -2.04
C SER A 118 -12.41 18.12 -2.99
N THR A 119 -12.11 19.42 -2.90
CA THR A 119 -12.65 20.51 -3.72
C THR A 119 -11.74 20.90 -4.90
N GLN A 120 -10.46 20.53 -4.87
CA GLN A 120 -9.46 20.81 -5.91
C GLN A 120 -8.90 19.51 -6.51
N VAL A 121 -9.80 18.58 -6.88
CA VAL A 121 -9.43 17.29 -7.46
C VAL A 121 -9.89 17.15 -8.90
N ARG A 122 -9.03 16.57 -9.73
CA ARG A 122 -9.43 15.98 -11.02
C ARG A 122 -9.95 14.57 -10.77
N SER A 123 -10.99 14.17 -11.50
CA SER A 123 -11.55 12.83 -11.42
C SER A 123 -11.14 11.98 -12.62
N PHE A 124 -10.87 10.71 -12.36
CA PHE A 124 -10.48 9.73 -13.38
C PHE A 124 -11.31 8.46 -13.22
N LYS A 125 -11.54 7.77 -14.34
CA LYS A 125 -12.24 6.49 -14.39
C LYS A 125 -11.25 5.32 -14.40
N VAL A 126 -11.67 4.22 -13.81
CA VAL A 126 -10.93 2.96 -13.81
C VAL A 126 -11.26 2.19 -15.08
N LYS A 127 -10.23 1.78 -15.81
CA LYS A 127 -10.28 0.89 -16.97
C LYS A 127 -10.29 -0.58 -16.54
N ARG A 128 -9.49 -0.92 -15.51
CA ARG A 128 -9.28 -2.31 -15.08
C ARG A 128 -8.82 -2.39 -13.62
N VAL A 129 -9.31 -3.41 -12.91
CA VAL A 129 -8.78 -3.83 -11.59
C VAL A 129 -7.87 -5.04 -11.79
N VAL A 130 -6.76 -5.08 -11.06
CA VAL A 130 -5.77 -6.16 -11.10
C VAL A 130 -5.52 -6.68 -9.69
N VAL A 131 -5.79 -7.96 -9.49
CA VAL A 131 -5.65 -8.67 -8.21
C VAL A 131 -5.13 -10.07 -8.49
N ASP A 132 -4.23 -10.58 -7.64
CA ASP A 132 -3.90 -12.00 -7.59
C ASP A 132 -4.82 -12.71 -6.61
N PHE A 133 -5.53 -13.74 -7.07
CA PHE A 133 -6.46 -14.53 -6.25
C PHE A 133 -5.87 -15.86 -5.75
N ASP A 134 -4.57 -16.10 -6.00
CA ASP A 134 -3.89 -17.36 -5.65
C ASP A 134 -3.83 -17.63 -4.14
N SER A 135 -3.96 -16.58 -3.32
CA SER A 135 -4.11 -16.67 -1.87
C SER A 135 -4.99 -15.54 -1.36
N ASP A 136 -5.71 -15.78 -0.27
CA ASP A 136 -6.59 -14.85 0.44
C ASP A 136 -5.98 -14.35 1.77
N LYS A 137 -4.70 -14.63 2.00
CA LYS A 137 -3.96 -14.20 3.20
C LYS A 137 -3.65 -12.71 3.14
N CYS A 138 -3.54 -12.09 4.31
CA CYS A 138 -3.37 -10.65 4.40
C CYS A 138 -1.97 -10.12 4.10
N ASP A 139 -0.99 -11.01 3.94
CA ASP A 139 0.25 -10.65 3.27
C ASP A 139 0.02 -10.33 1.79
N GLN A 140 -1.07 -10.78 1.17
CA GLN A 140 -1.44 -10.48 -0.22
C GLN A 140 -2.41 -9.29 -0.37
N ASP A 141 -2.47 -8.38 0.60
CA ASP A 141 -3.38 -7.23 0.56
C ASP A 141 -2.87 -6.10 -0.34
N ILE A 142 -2.65 -6.42 -1.61
CA ILE A 142 -2.18 -5.50 -2.64
C ILE A 142 -2.98 -5.68 -3.94
N ALA A 143 -3.30 -4.57 -4.58
CA ALA A 143 -3.98 -4.54 -5.87
C ALA A 143 -3.53 -3.36 -6.74
N GLY A 144 -3.87 -3.46 -8.02
CA GLY A 144 -3.63 -2.45 -9.03
C GLY A 144 -4.92 -1.94 -9.65
N LEU A 145 -4.95 -0.65 -9.97
CA LEU A 145 -5.98 -0.01 -10.80
C LEU A 145 -5.32 0.63 -12.02
N GLU A 146 -5.80 0.28 -13.21
CA GLU A 146 -5.44 0.97 -14.45
C GLU A 146 -6.51 2.02 -14.77
N LEU A 147 -6.09 3.26 -15.04
CA LEU A 147 -6.95 4.37 -15.43
C LEU A 147 -7.25 4.36 -16.93
N THR A 148 -8.39 4.95 -17.32
CA THR A 148 -8.76 5.11 -18.74
C THR A 148 -7.90 6.12 -19.49
N GLU A 149 -7.29 7.07 -18.77
CA GLU A 149 -6.47 8.15 -19.33
C GLU A 149 -5.32 8.50 -18.38
N PRO A 150 -4.20 9.05 -18.88
CA PRO A 150 -3.04 9.37 -18.05
C PRO A 150 -3.29 10.60 -17.18
N VAL A 151 -2.88 10.51 -15.92
CA VAL A 151 -2.70 11.65 -15.03
C VAL A 151 -1.44 12.40 -15.45
N THR A 152 -1.59 13.69 -15.75
CA THR A 152 -0.48 14.59 -16.14
C THR A 152 -0.20 15.61 -15.06
N GLY A 153 1.03 16.15 -15.02
CA GLY A 153 1.40 17.22 -14.08
C GLY A 153 1.56 16.77 -12.63
N VAL A 154 1.73 15.46 -12.39
CA VAL A 154 1.98 14.87 -11.08
C VAL A 154 3.36 14.23 -11.07
N SER A 155 4.14 14.49 -10.02
CA SER A 155 5.42 13.81 -9.81
C SER A 155 5.17 12.41 -9.27
N ILE A 156 5.62 11.39 -10.01
CA ILE A 156 5.41 9.98 -9.66
C ILE A 156 6.64 9.47 -8.90
N PRO A 157 6.49 8.92 -7.70
CA PRO A 157 7.61 8.42 -6.90
C PRO A 157 8.21 7.13 -7.49
N THR A 158 9.48 6.89 -7.22
CA THR A 158 10.11 5.57 -7.46
C THR A 158 9.63 4.55 -6.43
N LEU A 159 9.76 3.27 -6.75
CA LEU A 159 9.39 2.17 -5.85
C LEU A 159 10.63 1.50 -5.25
N GLU A 160 10.58 1.17 -3.96
CA GLU A 160 11.59 0.34 -3.32
C GLU A 160 11.18 -1.13 -3.42
N LEU A 161 11.78 -1.83 -4.39
CA LEU A 161 11.45 -3.21 -4.76
C LEU A 161 12.60 -4.19 -4.50
N ASP A 162 13.77 -3.68 -4.11
CA ASP A 162 15.02 -4.44 -4.08
C ASP A 162 15.53 -4.70 -2.66
N THR A 163 15.22 -3.77 -1.75
CA THR A 163 15.72 -3.81 -0.38
C THR A 163 14.58 -3.63 0.62
N LEU A 164 14.79 -4.15 1.83
CA LEU A 164 13.91 -3.89 2.96
C LEU A 164 14.46 -2.69 3.75
N PRO A 165 13.59 -1.84 4.32
CA PRO A 165 14.03 -0.84 5.29
C PRO A 165 14.60 -1.51 6.55
N LYS A 166 15.25 -0.74 7.39
CA LYS A 166 15.75 -1.18 8.70
C LYS A 166 14.77 -0.77 9.79
N VAL A 167 14.80 -1.53 10.90
CA VAL A 167 14.16 -1.08 12.14
C VAL A 167 14.78 0.27 12.54
N ALA A 168 13.94 1.17 13.04
CA ALA A 168 14.23 2.56 13.34
C ALA A 168 14.36 3.51 12.14
N ASP A 169 14.22 3.03 10.88
CA ASP A 169 14.18 3.94 9.74
C ASP A 169 12.96 4.87 9.82
N PRO A 170 13.13 6.19 9.58
CA PRO A 170 12.03 7.13 9.51
C PRO A 170 11.25 6.92 8.22
N VAL A 171 9.92 7.00 8.32
CA VAL A 171 9.01 6.83 7.19
C VAL A 171 7.90 7.88 7.22
N THR A 172 7.31 8.14 6.07
CA THR A 172 6.15 9.03 5.95
C THR A 172 4.95 8.25 5.42
N LEU A 173 3.80 8.37 6.09
CA LEU A 173 2.51 7.94 5.59
C LEU A 173 1.76 9.15 5.04
N VAL A 174 1.13 9.01 3.89
CA VAL A 174 0.26 10.06 3.31
C VAL A 174 -1.05 9.41 2.89
N GLY A 175 -2.18 10.00 3.27
CA GLY A 175 -3.48 9.39 3.03
C GLY A 175 -4.67 10.33 3.14
N TRP A 176 -5.83 9.78 2.80
CA TRP A 176 -7.13 10.44 2.88
C TRP A 176 -8.01 9.88 4.00
N GLY A 177 -7.47 9.07 4.90
CA GLY A 177 -8.21 8.51 6.02
C GLY A 177 -8.61 9.54 7.06
N ARG A 178 -9.40 9.08 8.03
CA ARG A 178 -9.85 9.87 9.17
C ARG A 178 -8.65 10.52 9.86
N ALA A 179 -8.82 11.79 10.16
CA ALA A 179 -7.80 12.66 10.72
C ALA A 179 -7.86 12.78 12.25
N THR A 180 -8.97 12.36 12.85
CA THR A 180 -9.29 12.55 14.26
C THR A 180 -10.08 11.35 14.76
N ASP A 181 -9.84 10.95 16.01
CA ASP A 181 -10.59 9.86 16.64
C ASP A 181 -12.05 10.19 16.91
N GLU A 182 -12.35 11.47 17.13
CA GLU A 182 -13.66 11.95 17.58
C GLU A 182 -14.69 12.08 16.44
N SER A 183 -14.23 12.02 15.18
CA SER A 183 -15.11 12.18 14.01
C SER A 183 -15.01 11.02 13.04
N VAL A 184 -16.16 10.59 12.52
CA VAL A 184 -16.27 9.65 11.38
C VAL A 184 -16.15 10.36 10.03
N THR A 185 -15.91 11.69 10.02
CA THR A 185 -15.75 12.46 8.78
C THR A 185 -14.34 12.36 8.24
N TYR A 186 -14.23 12.15 6.93
CA TYR A 186 -12.95 12.27 6.23
C TYR A 186 -12.49 13.73 6.12
N PRO A 187 -11.17 13.99 6.13
CA PRO A 187 -10.65 15.34 6.01
C PRO A 187 -10.91 15.92 4.62
N GLU A 188 -11.10 17.24 4.55
CA GLU A 188 -11.23 17.94 3.26
C GLU A 188 -9.92 17.89 2.46
N ALA A 189 -8.78 17.98 3.15
CA ALA A 189 -7.46 17.92 2.54
C ALA A 189 -6.78 16.57 2.79
N ARG A 190 -5.91 16.16 1.88
CA ARG A 190 -5.03 15.01 2.07
C ARG A 190 -4.04 15.27 3.19
N GLN A 191 -3.65 14.21 3.88
CA GLN A 191 -2.92 14.28 5.12
C GLN A 191 -1.61 13.51 5.10
N ARG A 192 -0.67 13.92 5.96
CA ARG A 192 0.71 13.41 6.02
C ARG A 192 1.18 13.26 7.47
N GLY A 193 1.72 12.11 7.82
CA GLY A 193 2.28 11.82 9.13
C GLY A 193 3.63 11.10 9.04
N THR A 194 4.47 11.27 10.05
CA THR A 194 5.78 10.61 10.12
C THR A 194 5.77 9.51 11.16
N GLY A 195 6.37 8.38 10.83
CA GLY A 195 6.48 7.23 11.72
C GLY A 195 7.86 6.60 11.68
N THR A 196 7.96 5.45 12.34
CA THR A 196 9.21 4.69 12.42
C THR A 196 8.95 3.21 12.26
N VAL A 197 9.75 2.55 11.44
CA VAL A 197 9.69 1.10 11.22
C VAL A 197 10.10 0.37 12.50
N VAL A 198 9.23 -0.51 12.98
CA VAL A 198 9.49 -1.34 14.18
C VAL A 198 9.33 -2.84 13.94
N GLY A 199 8.78 -3.24 12.78
CA GLY A 199 8.71 -4.62 12.33
C GLY A 199 8.85 -4.74 10.81
N LEU A 200 9.47 -5.84 10.35
CA LEU A 200 9.87 -6.02 8.94
C LEU A 200 9.28 -7.27 8.27
N GLY A 201 8.39 -8.00 8.94
CA GLY A 201 7.80 -9.22 8.40
C GLY A 201 7.19 -10.10 9.48
N ALA A 202 6.81 -11.32 9.11
CA ALA A 202 6.09 -12.24 9.98
C ALA A 202 6.77 -12.38 11.36
N GLY A 203 5.98 -12.21 12.40
CA GLY A 203 6.48 -12.20 13.77
C GLY A 203 5.42 -11.63 14.71
N THR A 204 5.67 -11.80 16.00
CA THR A 204 4.86 -11.21 17.05
C THR A 204 5.56 -9.96 17.58
N TYR A 205 4.89 -8.84 17.49
CA TYR A 205 5.37 -7.53 17.92
C TYR A 205 4.57 -7.04 19.12
N LYS A 206 5.18 -6.21 19.95
CA LYS A 206 4.49 -5.57 21.06
C LYS A 206 4.04 -4.17 20.67
N ASN A 207 2.77 -3.85 20.89
CA ASN A 207 2.30 -2.47 20.81
C ASN A 207 2.71 -1.69 22.08
N ALA A 208 2.37 -0.40 22.12
CA ALA A 208 2.67 0.48 23.26
C ALA A 208 2.01 0.01 24.59
N HIS A 209 0.97 -0.82 24.52
CA HIS A 209 0.25 -1.37 25.68
C HIS A 209 0.77 -2.75 26.10
N GLY A 210 1.70 -3.35 25.34
CA GLY A 210 2.26 -4.67 25.62
C GLY A 210 1.46 -5.84 25.02
N ASP A 211 0.47 -5.61 24.17
CA ASP A 211 -0.25 -6.67 23.47
C ASP A 211 0.56 -7.22 22.30
N ASN A 212 0.32 -8.50 21.98
CA ASN A 212 0.92 -9.17 20.82
C ASN A 212 0.17 -8.81 19.53
N LEU A 213 0.92 -8.33 18.53
CA LEU A 213 0.45 -8.09 17.17
C LEU A 213 1.15 -9.08 16.22
N SER A 214 0.40 -9.80 15.38
CA SER A 214 0.99 -10.50 14.24
C SER A 214 1.10 -9.54 13.07
N SER A 215 2.24 -9.54 12.36
CA SER A 215 2.36 -8.77 11.12
C SER A 215 2.31 -9.60 9.84
N ASP A 216 2.13 -10.93 9.90
CA ASP A 216 1.93 -11.84 8.76
C ASP A 216 2.86 -11.68 7.52
N GLY A 217 3.94 -10.90 7.60
CA GLY A 217 4.80 -10.58 6.45
C GLY A 217 4.93 -9.07 6.15
N ALA A 218 4.06 -8.27 6.74
CA ALA A 218 3.99 -6.83 6.60
C ALA A 218 4.98 -6.06 7.48
N TYR A 219 5.23 -4.81 7.09
CA TYR A 219 5.91 -3.82 7.92
C TYR A 219 4.97 -3.32 9.02
N LEU A 220 5.54 -3.11 10.20
CA LEU A 220 4.84 -2.51 11.33
C LEU A 220 5.46 -1.15 11.63
N ILE A 221 4.64 -0.11 11.61
CA ILE A 221 5.06 1.29 11.75
C ILE A 221 4.46 1.86 13.03
N SER A 222 5.31 2.47 13.85
CA SER A 222 4.93 3.18 15.07
C SER A 222 4.89 4.69 14.85
N SER A 223 4.32 5.42 15.79
CA SER A 223 4.25 6.90 15.81
C SER A 223 3.43 7.54 14.69
N VAL A 224 2.84 6.73 13.81
CA VAL A 224 1.83 7.14 12.84
C VAL A 224 0.79 6.02 12.74
N THR A 225 -0.47 6.41 12.76
CA THR A 225 -1.58 5.45 12.79
C THR A 225 -2.50 5.67 11.60
N ALA A 226 -2.60 4.65 10.76
CA ALA A 226 -3.62 4.56 9.72
C ALA A 226 -4.98 4.31 10.34
N CYS A 227 -5.99 5.01 9.84
CA CYS A 227 -7.38 4.90 10.26
C CYS A 227 -8.28 4.59 9.06
N GLU A 228 -9.61 4.53 9.24
CA GLU A 228 -10.51 4.25 8.12
C GLU A 228 -10.29 5.26 6.98
N GLY A 229 -10.16 4.73 5.75
CA GLY A 229 -9.83 5.49 4.54
C GLY A 229 -8.34 5.59 4.20
N ASP A 230 -7.43 5.29 5.15
CA ASP A 230 -5.99 5.21 4.86
C ASP A 230 -5.57 3.88 4.22
N SER A 231 -6.47 2.91 4.15
CA SER A 231 -6.27 1.68 3.39
C SER A 231 -5.76 1.97 1.97
N GLY A 232 -4.63 1.38 1.61
CA GLY A 232 -3.92 1.58 0.35
C GLY A 232 -2.96 2.79 0.31
N SER A 233 -2.83 3.55 1.41
CA SER A 233 -1.90 4.68 1.50
C SER A 233 -0.45 4.25 1.33
N PRO A 234 0.35 4.95 0.50
CA PRO A 234 1.77 4.67 0.37
C PRO A 234 2.54 4.97 1.64
N LEU A 235 3.49 4.10 1.96
CA LEU A 235 4.54 4.36 2.95
C LEU A 235 5.82 4.78 2.21
N PHE A 236 6.29 6.00 2.45
CA PHE A 236 7.50 6.54 1.84
C PHE A 236 8.71 6.38 2.77
N ASP A 237 9.86 6.06 2.19
CA ASP A 237 11.16 6.18 2.87
C ASP A 237 11.65 7.65 2.90
N ALA A 238 12.80 7.88 3.54
CA ALA A 238 13.42 9.20 3.63
C ALA A 238 13.86 9.80 2.27
N ARG A 239 13.97 8.98 1.21
CA ARG A 239 14.30 9.42 -0.15
C ARG A 239 13.06 9.75 -0.98
N GLY A 240 11.86 9.47 -0.46
CA GLY A 240 10.60 9.62 -1.18
C GLY A 240 10.23 8.42 -2.06
N ALA A 241 10.91 7.28 -1.91
CA ALA A 241 10.54 6.04 -2.58
C ALA A 241 9.41 5.34 -1.81
N VAL A 242 8.48 4.70 -2.54
CA VAL A 242 7.37 3.96 -1.92
C VAL A 242 7.83 2.56 -1.52
N LEU A 243 7.77 2.27 -0.23
CA LEU A 243 8.11 0.97 0.39
C LEU A 243 6.97 -0.05 0.29
N GLY A 244 5.73 0.41 0.22
CA GLY A 244 4.54 -0.44 0.28
C GLY A 244 3.24 0.34 0.36
N VAL A 245 2.14 -0.40 0.44
CA VAL A 245 0.78 0.15 0.65
C VAL A 245 0.22 -0.29 2.00
N THR A 246 -0.48 0.61 2.66
CA THR A 246 -1.09 0.36 3.97
C THR A 246 -2.25 -0.60 3.85
N SER A 247 -2.26 -1.65 4.68
CA SER A 247 -3.39 -2.59 4.76
C SER A 247 -4.34 -2.18 5.88
N SER A 248 -3.85 -1.96 7.10
CA SER A 248 -4.71 -1.65 8.24
C SER A 248 -3.99 -0.91 9.35
N GLY A 249 -4.78 -0.27 10.23
CA GLY A 249 -4.34 0.05 11.58
C GLY A 249 -4.47 -1.18 12.48
N VAL A 250 -3.57 -1.31 13.46
CA VAL A 250 -3.58 -2.39 14.45
C VAL A 250 -3.69 -1.78 15.84
N PHE A 251 -4.75 -2.11 16.56
CA PHE A 251 -5.16 -1.40 17.77
C PHE A 251 -5.12 -2.29 19.04
N PRO A 252 -4.78 -1.71 20.21
CA PRO A 252 -4.84 -2.37 21.51
C PRO A 252 -6.29 -2.52 22.01
N SER A 253 -7.09 -3.43 21.43
CA SER A 253 -8.30 -4.06 22.01
C SER A 253 -9.20 -4.64 20.90
N SER A 254 -10.08 -5.57 21.28
CA SER A 254 -10.98 -6.33 20.40
C SER A 254 -12.12 -5.54 19.75
N GLU A 255 -12.16 -4.22 19.89
CA GLU A 255 -13.20 -3.38 19.31
C GLU A 255 -12.79 -2.93 17.91
N THR A 256 -13.09 -3.75 16.89
CA THR A 256 -12.91 -3.42 15.47
C THR A 256 -14.22 -2.95 14.85
N ALA A 257 -14.99 -2.12 15.55
CA ALA A 257 -16.21 -1.52 15.00
C ALA A 257 -15.89 -0.23 14.23
N VAL A 258 -16.65 0.07 13.18
CA VAL A 258 -16.55 1.36 12.48
C VAL A 258 -16.78 2.50 13.47
N GLY A 259 -15.86 3.47 13.52
CA GLY A 259 -15.93 4.58 14.48
C GLY A 259 -15.23 4.31 15.81
N THR A 260 -14.51 3.18 15.93
CA THR A 260 -13.57 2.99 17.03
C THR A 260 -12.47 4.06 16.96
N PRO A 261 -11.99 4.59 18.10
CA PRO A 261 -10.78 5.40 18.13
C PRO A 261 -9.60 4.65 17.53
N CYS A 262 -8.94 5.28 16.56
CA CYS A 262 -7.69 4.81 15.98
C CYS A 262 -6.47 5.23 16.84
N ALA A 263 -6.66 6.08 17.86
CA ALA A 263 -5.63 6.51 18.81
C ALA A 263 -4.77 5.33 19.29
N ASN A 264 -3.47 5.59 19.39
CA ASN A 264 -2.47 4.66 19.93
C ASN A 264 -2.31 3.33 19.14
N GLY A 265 -2.90 3.25 17.95
CA GLY A 265 -2.67 2.14 17.03
C GLY A 265 -1.33 2.23 16.30
N MET A 266 -0.96 1.13 15.66
CA MET A 266 0.19 1.04 14.76
C MET A 266 -0.30 0.85 13.33
N THR A 267 0.55 1.11 12.35
CA THR A 267 0.21 0.93 10.93
C THR A 267 0.86 -0.33 10.38
N LEU A 268 0.07 -1.15 9.68
CA LEU A 268 0.54 -2.34 8.95
C LEU A 268 0.60 -2.04 7.45
N THR A 269 1.77 -2.26 6.83
CA THR A 269 2.03 -1.94 5.42
C THR A 269 2.54 -3.16 4.66
N ILE A 270 1.93 -3.46 3.51
CA ILE A 270 2.31 -4.53 2.60
C ILE A 270 3.58 -4.16 1.82
N PRO A 271 4.71 -4.88 2.00
CA PRO A 271 6.01 -4.52 1.45
C PRO A 271 6.14 -4.76 -0.06
N PHE A 272 6.40 -3.73 -0.86
CA PHE A 272 6.59 -3.95 -2.29
C PHE A 272 7.77 -4.87 -2.62
N ALA A 273 8.86 -4.81 -1.85
CA ALA A 273 10.00 -5.72 -2.00
C ALA A 273 9.65 -7.22 -1.80
N ARG A 274 8.51 -7.54 -1.16
CA ARG A 274 7.99 -8.92 -1.05
C ARG A 274 6.95 -9.26 -2.14
N HIS A 275 6.45 -8.24 -2.84
CA HIS A 275 5.45 -8.35 -3.91
C HIS A 275 5.99 -7.87 -5.26
N THR A 276 7.31 -7.90 -5.46
CA THR A 276 7.97 -7.41 -6.67
C THR A 276 7.40 -8.04 -7.94
N ASN A 277 7.12 -9.34 -7.94
CA ASN A 277 6.53 -10.04 -9.09
C ASN A 277 5.13 -9.52 -9.44
N PHE A 278 4.31 -9.17 -8.45
CA PHE A 278 2.99 -8.57 -8.69
C PHE A 278 3.15 -7.18 -9.30
N VAL A 279 4.00 -6.34 -8.70
CA VAL A 279 4.24 -4.96 -9.16
C VAL A 279 4.81 -4.94 -10.58
N GLU A 280 5.81 -5.78 -10.89
CA GLU A 280 6.37 -5.86 -12.24
C GLU A 280 5.33 -6.33 -13.26
N ARG A 281 4.55 -7.39 -12.97
CA ARG A 281 3.48 -7.85 -13.87
C ARG A 281 2.41 -6.78 -14.08
N PHE A 282 2.10 -6.00 -13.04
CA PHE A 282 1.15 -4.90 -13.14
C PHE A 282 1.65 -3.80 -14.08
N PHE A 283 2.93 -3.41 -13.99
CA PHE A 283 3.55 -2.48 -14.95
C PHE A 283 3.62 -3.05 -16.37
N GLN A 284 3.92 -4.34 -16.51
CA GLN A 284 3.96 -5.01 -17.81
C GLN A 284 2.61 -4.99 -18.53
N SER A 285 1.50 -4.82 -17.81
CA SER A 285 0.18 -4.68 -18.43
C SER A 285 0.01 -3.43 -19.30
N ILE A 286 0.92 -2.46 -19.19
CA ILE A 286 1.02 -1.30 -20.09
C ILE A 286 2.35 -1.28 -20.88
N GLY A 287 3.07 -2.39 -20.92
CA GLY A 287 4.35 -2.52 -21.63
C GLY A 287 5.49 -1.68 -21.01
N LYS A 288 5.48 -1.50 -19.69
CA LYS A 288 6.50 -0.76 -18.93
C LYS A 288 7.07 -1.59 -17.79
N MET A 289 8.17 -1.12 -17.22
CA MET A 289 8.69 -1.61 -15.94
C MET A 289 8.69 -0.51 -14.87
N PRO A 290 8.57 -0.88 -13.58
CA PRO A 290 8.54 0.09 -12.49
C PRO A 290 9.88 0.84 -12.36
N PRO A 291 9.86 2.17 -12.23
CA PRO A 291 11.02 2.93 -11.78
C PRO A 291 11.42 2.50 -10.36
N ARG A 292 12.63 1.97 -10.21
CA ARG A 292 13.15 1.48 -8.93
C ARG A 292 14.04 2.53 -8.26
N ALA A 293 13.92 2.66 -6.96
CA ALA A 293 14.73 3.58 -6.17
C ALA A 293 16.23 3.25 -6.33
N GLY A 294 17.05 4.25 -6.64
CA GLY A 294 18.50 4.08 -6.81
C GLY A 294 18.92 3.34 -8.09
N ARG A 295 17.99 3.04 -9.02
CA ARG A 295 18.30 2.47 -10.34
C ARG A 295 18.02 3.46 -11.46
N ALA A 296 18.61 3.20 -12.63
CA ALA A 296 18.24 3.89 -13.85
C ALA A 296 16.77 3.60 -14.22
N VAL A 297 16.13 4.54 -14.91
CA VAL A 297 14.79 4.33 -15.47
C VAL A 297 14.87 3.22 -16.52
N PRO A 298 13.92 2.26 -16.53
CA PRO A 298 13.93 1.20 -17.52
C PRO A 298 13.94 1.73 -18.96
N ALA A 299 14.86 1.21 -19.77
CA ALA A 299 15.10 1.67 -21.12
C ALA A 299 14.06 1.09 -22.11
N GLU A 300 13.89 1.81 -23.23
CA GLU A 300 13.14 1.31 -24.38
C GLU A 300 13.98 0.30 -25.19
N LEU A 301 13.39 -0.31 -26.22
CA LEU A 301 14.10 -1.20 -27.13
C LEU A 301 15.40 -0.56 -27.65
N GLY A 302 16.49 -1.34 -27.70
CA GLY A 302 17.83 -0.92 -28.08
C GLY A 302 18.66 -0.28 -26.96
N GLY A 303 18.05 0.13 -25.84
CA GLY A 303 18.79 0.67 -24.70
C GLY A 303 19.68 -0.39 -24.01
N LEU A 304 20.77 0.04 -23.37
CA LEU A 304 21.64 -0.87 -22.61
C LEU A 304 20.93 -1.41 -21.37
N CYS A 305 21.23 -2.66 -21.00
CA CYS A 305 20.69 -3.30 -19.81
C CYS A 305 21.71 -4.25 -19.18
N GLU A 306 21.60 -4.46 -17.87
CA GLU A 306 22.36 -5.50 -17.16
C GLU A 306 21.45 -6.69 -16.82
N SER A 307 20.16 -6.43 -16.66
CA SER A 307 19.13 -7.38 -16.29
C SER A 307 17.82 -7.07 -17.01
N SER A 308 16.93 -8.07 -17.10
CA SER A 308 15.66 -7.91 -17.82
C SER A 308 14.79 -6.77 -17.30
N ASN A 309 14.81 -6.49 -16.00
CA ASN A 309 13.98 -5.44 -15.42
C ASN A 309 14.53 -4.01 -15.61
N ASP A 310 15.70 -3.87 -16.22
CA ASP A 310 16.20 -2.60 -16.74
C ASP A 310 15.54 -2.22 -18.07
N CYS A 311 14.67 -3.07 -18.63
CA CYS A 311 13.99 -2.87 -19.89
C CYS A 311 12.48 -2.74 -19.69
N ASN A 312 11.84 -1.76 -20.33
CA ASN A 312 10.37 -1.65 -20.31
C ASN A 312 9.66 -2.90 -20.83
N SER A 313 10.31 -3.66 -21.71
CA SER A 313 9.85 -4.96 -22.23
C SER A 313 10.07 -6.14 -21.27
N ASN A 314 10.71 -5.91 -20.12
CA ASN A 314 11.20 -6.94 -19.21
C ASN A 314 12.07 -8.01 -19.91
N PHE A 315 12.88 -7.59 -20.89
CA PHE A 315 13.65 -8.52 -21.70
C PHE A 315 14.99 -7.91 -22.15
N CYS A 316 16.07 -8.41 -21.55
CA CYS A 316 17.44 -8.02 -21.82
C CYS A 316 18.17 -9.16 -22.55
N VAL A 317 18.77 -8.89 -23.71
CA VAL A 317 19.47 -9.88 -24.53
C VAL A 317 20.91 -9.48 -24.78
N GLY A 318 21.82 -10.45 -24.71
CA GLY A 318 23.23 -10.25 -25.04
C GLY A 318 23.44 -10.22 -26.56
N VAL A 319 24.09 -9.17 -27.06
CA VAL A 319 24.43 -8.97 -28.46
C VAL A 319 25.91 -8.56 -28.55
N GLY A 320 26.76 -9.50 -28.97
CA GLY A 320 28.20 -9.32 -28.94
C GLY A 320 28.73 -9.13 -27.51
N ALA A 321 29.36 -7.98 -27.24
CA ALA A 321 29.97 -7.66 -25.95
C ALA A 321 29.05 -6.89 -24.99
N GLN A 322 27.87 -6.47 -25.44
CA GLN A 322 26.92 -5.67 -24.66
C GLN A 322 25.57 -6.37 -24.58
N SER A 323 24.76 -5.98 -23.60
CA SER A 323 23.37 -6.42 -23.49
C SER A 323 22.44 -5.24 -23.75
N MET A 324 21.36 -5.50 -24.48
CA MET A 324 20.38 -4.49 -24.86
C MET A 324 18.94 -4.94 -24.64
N CYS A 325 18.08 -3.97 -24.40
CA CYS A 325 16.65 -4.16 -24.27
C CYS A 325 16.05 -4.57 -25.59
N SER A 326 15.33 -5.67 -25.58
CA SER A 326 14.71 -6.26 -26.77
C SER A 326 13.33 -6.78 -26.40
N LYS A 327 12.66 -7.48 -27.32
CA LYS A 327 11.44 -8.26 -27.06
C LYS A 327 11.38 -9.39 -28.07
N THR A 328 10.57 -10.40 -27.77
CA THR A 328 10.28 -11.47 -28.73
C THR A 328 9.46 -10.94 -29.90
N CYS A 329 9.66 -11.53 -31.07
CA CYS A 329 8.95 -11.18 -32.30
C CYS A 329 8.73 -12.41 -33.17
N ALA A 330 7.73 -12.32 -34.05
CA ALA A 330 7.50 -13.26 -35.13
C ALA A 330 7.80 -12.64 -36.50
N ALA A 331 7.69 -11.31 -36.63
CA ALA A 331 8.01 -10.56 -37.83
C ALA A 331 8.58 -9.17 -37.51
N ASP A 332 9.23 -8.53 -38.50
CA ASP A 332 9.83 -7.18 -38.36
C ASP A 332 8.81 -6.12 -37.92
N THR A 333 7.54 -6.27 -38.33
CA THR A 333 6.46 -5.38 -37.93
C THR A 333 6.23 -5.34 -36.43
N ASP A 334 6.62 -6.39 -35.70
CA ASP A 334 6.50 -6.44 -34.25
C ASP A 334 7.53 -5.51 -33.58
N CYS A 335 8.67 -5.27 -34.22
CA CYS A 335 9.82 -4.61 -33.63
C CYS A 335 9.81 -3.08 -33.74
N GLY A 336 9.01 -2.54 -34.67
CA GLY A 336 8.99 -1.11 -34.99
C GLY A 336 10.12 -0.71 -35.94
N GLY A 337 10.01 0.47 -36.54
CA GLY A 337 10.75 0.81 -37.77
C GLY A 337 12.28 0.84 -37.69
N ALA A 338 12.88 0.84 -36.50
CA ALA A 338 14.34 0.83 -36.33
C ALA A 338 14.92 -0.57 -36.04
N PHE A 339 14.06 -1.57 -35.84
CA PHE A 339 14.45 -2.90 -35.35
C PHE A 339 13.94 -3.98 -36.30
N VAL A 340 14.74 -5.04 -36.47
CA VAL A 340 14.41 -6.21 -37.29
C VAL A 340 14.30 -7.44 -36.40
N CYS A 341 13.40 -8.35 -36.78
CA CYS A 341 13.16 -9.58 -36.07
C CYS A 341 14.24 -10.60 -36.42
N THR A 342 15.16 -10.83 -35.50
CA THR A 342 16.35 -11.64 -35.72
C THR A 342 16.24 -12.97 -34.99
N ASP A 343 16.39 -14.08 -35.72
CA ASP A 343 16.45 -15.42 -35.12
C ASP A 343 17.74 -15.59 -34.32
N THR A 344 17.60 -15.99 -33.05
CA THR A 344 18.73 -16.22 -32.13
C THR A 344 19.33 -17.62 -32.26
N GLY A 345 18.75 -18.49 -33.09
CA GLY A 345 19.16 -19.88 -33.28
C GLY A 345 18.69 -20.83 -32.18
N SER A 346 18.02 -20.33 -31.14
CA SER A 346 17.42 -21.13 -30.06
C SER A 346 15.92 -21.38 -30.24
N GLY A 347 15.38 -21.17 -31.46
CA GLY A 347 13.95 -21.32 -31.74
C GLY A 347 13.10 -20.13 -31.26
N SER A 348 13.70 -18.96 -31.07
CA SER A 348 12.99 -17.72 -30.72
C SER A 348 13.67 -16.54 -31.40
N SER A 349 12.86 -15.65 -31.98
CA SER A 349 13.36 -14.43 -32.62
C SER A 349 13.15 -13.21 -31.71
N VAL A 350 14.07 -12.26 -31.79
CA VAL A 350 14.09 -11.06 -30.96
C VAL A 350 14.35 -9.81 -31.78
N CYS A 351 13.85 -8.67 -31.31
CA CYS A 351 14.01 -7.38 -31.98
C CYS A 351 15.40 -6.79 -31.74
N LEU A 352 16.22 -6.68 -32.79
CA LEU A 352 17.56 -6.08 -32.73
C LEU A 352 17.65 -4.91 -33.70
N ASP A 353 18.50 -3.92 -33.40
CA ASP A 353 18.70 -2.77 -34.30
C ASP A 353 19.28 -3.28 -35.62
N ALA A 354 18.69 -2.85 -36.74
CA ALA A 354 19.03 -3.28 -38.10
C ALA A 354 20.49 -2.99 -38.48
N THR A 355 21.15 -2.06 -37.78
CA THR A 355 22.55 -1.70 -37.98
C THR A 355 23.53 -2.53 -37.15
N THR A 356 23.04 -3.31 -36.18
CA THR A 356 23.86 -4.23 -35.40
C THR A 356 24.25 -5.40 -36.31
N PRO A 357 25.54 -5.58 -36.68
CA PRO A 357 25.91 -6.68 -37.55
C PRO A 357 25.57 -8.00 -36.85
N PRO A 358 25.02 -9.01 -37.55
CA PRO A 358 24.98 -10.35 -37.01
C PRO A 358 26.43 -10.76 -36.75
N SER A 359 26.84 -10.78 -35.49
CA SER A 359 28.19 -11.21 -35.13
C SER A 359 28.34 -12.65 -35.62
N GLY A 360 29.11 -12.82 -36.69
CA GLY A 360 29.36 -14.11 -37.30
C GLY A 360 29.87 -15.08 -36.24
N GLY A 361 29.10 -16.14 -36.00
CA GLY A 361 29.58 -17.34 -35.32
C GLY A 361 29.85 -17.20 -33.82
N THR A 362 28.85 -16.87 -33.01
CA THR A 362 28.64 -17.53 -31.70
C THR A 362 27.22 -17.23 -31.22
N SER A 363 26.53 -18.25 -30.74
CA SER A 363 25.12 -18.22 -30.34
C SER A 363 24.75 -17.02 -29.47
N CYS A 364 23.65 -16.34 -29.80
CA CYS A 364 23.00 -15.41 -28.89
C CYS A 364 22.62 -16.17 -27.62
N ALA A 365 23.30 -15.88 -26.50
CA ALA A 365 22.96 -16.48 -25.23
C ALA A 365 21.75 -15.75 -24.64
N VAL A 366 20.55 -16.31 -24.85
CA VAL A 366 19.33 -15.85 -24.17
C VAL A 366 19.42 -16.29 -22.71
N ARG A 367 19.73 -15.36 -21.80
CA ARG A 367 19.54 -15.59 -20.36
C ARG A 367 18.08 -15.32 -20.01
N SER A 368 17.26 -16.37 -20.09
CA SER A 368 15.92 -16.34 -19.48
C SER A 368 16.09 -16.30 -17.95
N ALA A 369 15.48 -15.31 -17.29
CA ALA A 369 15.37 -15.29 -15.84
C ALA A 369 14.50 -16.48 -15.40
N GLY A 370 15.17 -17.56 -15.00
CA GLY A 370 14.50 -18.77 -14.54
C GLY A 370 13.69 -18.48 -13.28
N GLY A 371 12.36 -18.60 -13.41
CA GLY A 371 11.50 -18.86 -12.27
C GLY A 371 12.01 -20.07 -11.49
N ALA A 372 11.91 -19.99 -10.17
CA ALA A 372 12.32 -21.03 -9.25
C ALA A 372 11.75 -22.40 -9.66
N ARG A 373 12.60 -23.28 -10.20
CA ARG A 373 12.26 -24.69 -10.39
C ARG A 373 12.36 -25.36 -9.03
N VAL A 374 11.20 -25.67 -8.45
CA VAL A 374 11.06 -26.71 -7.42
C VAL A 374 11.56 -28.02 -8.02
N THR A 375 12.70 -28.52 -7.54
CA THR A 375 13.21 -29.83 -7.94
C THR A 375 12.37 -30.92 -7.28
N SER A 376 11.50 -31.56 -8.06
CA SER A 376 10.89 -32.84 -7.71
C SER A 376 11.94 -33.95 -7.86
N ASN A 377 12.37 -34.52 -6.73
CA ASN A 377 13.20 -35.71 -6.73
C ASN A 377 12.34 -36.95 -7.00
N ALA A 378 12.33 -37.40 -8.25
CA ALA A 378 11.83 -38.71 -8.62
C ALA A 378 12.75 -39.31 -9.68
N SER A 379 13.66 -40.21 -9.27
CA SER A 379 13.68 -41.61 -9.74
C SER A 379 15.05 -42.29 -9.58
N ALA A 380 14.96 -43.61 -9.42
CA ALA A 380 15.93 -44.65 -9.78
C ALA A 380 16.93 -45.11 -8.71
N VAL A 381 16.51 -46.12 -7.94
CA VAL A 381 17.31 -47.33 -7.74
C VAL A 381 16.43 -48.54 -8.05
N LEU A 382 16.80 -49.27 -9.11
CA LEU A 382 16.17 -50.49 -9.57
C LEU A 382 17.30 -51.51 -9.72
N ALA A 383 17.37 -52.53 -8.86
CA ALA A 383 18.03 -53.79 -9.18
C ALA A 383 17.69 -54.91 -8.18
N ALA A 384 17.53 -56.10 -8.78
CA ALA A 384 17.60 -57.45 -8.24
C ALA A 384 16.32 -58.08 -7.64
N VAL A 385 15.83 -59.05 -8.41
CA VAL A 385 14.69 -59.94 -8.18
C VAL A 385 15.19 -61.33 -7.78
N ALA A 386 14.36 -61.98 -6.93
CA ALA A 386 14.17 -63.42 -6.69
C ALA A 386 15.10 -64.18 -5.72
N VAL A 387 14.50 -64.87 -4.74
CA VAL A 387 14.24 -66.34 -4.77
C VAL A 387 13.92 -66.86 -3.34
N LEU A 388 12.78 -67.59 -3.20
CA LEU A 388 12.41 -68.63 -2.20
C LEU A 388 12.32 -68.24 -0.69
N SER A 389 11.52 -68.83 0.19
CA SER A 389 10.28 -69.62 0.22
C SER A 389 10.04 -70.04 1.69
N LEU A 390 8.81 -70.41 2.05
CA LEU A 390 8.36 -71.08 3.29
C LEU A 390 8.38 -70.29 4.62
N ALA A 391 7.18 -70.02 5.16
CA ALA A 391 6.55 -70.92 6.12
C ALA A 391 5.08 -70.51 6.38
N ARG A 392 4.15 -71.41 6.04
CA ARG A 392 2.77 -71.43 6.55
C ARG A 392 2.78 -72.09 7.94
N ARG A 393 1.97 -71.59 8.88
CA ARG A 393 0.82 -72.30 9.52
C ARG A 393 0.65 -71.99 11.03
N VAL A 394 -0.64 -71.94 11.40
CA VAL A 394 -1.26 -72.17 12.73
C VAL A 394 -1.23 -70.96 13.68
N GLY A 395 -2.33 -70.49 14.29
CA GLY A 395 -3.71 -70.97 14.29
C GLY A 395 -4.66 -70.09 15.12
N ARG A 396 -5.92 -70.03 14.67
CA ARG A 396 -7.20 -70.20 15.41
C ARG A 396 -7.25 -69.83 16.92
N ARG A 397 -8.20 -68.92 17.25
CA ARG A 397 -9.22 -68.90 18.36
C ARG A 397 -9.26 -67.52 19.07
N ARG A 398 -10.36 -66.76 18.90
CA ARG A 398 -11.61 -66.70 19.69
C ARG A 398 -11.51 -65.80 20.94
N ARG A 399 -12.40 -64.79 20.95
CA ARG A 399 -13.12 -64.16 22.09
C ARG A 399 -12.28 -63.54 23.21
N HIS A 400 -12.36 -62.21 23.32
CA HIS A 400 -13.27 -61.56 24.26
C HIS A 400 -13.75 -60.23 23.69
#